data_AF-A0A812KHA4-F1
#
_entry.id   AF-A0A812KHA4-F1
#
_cell.length_a   1.000
_cell.length_b   1.000
_cell.length_c   1.000
_cell.angle_alpha   90.00
_cell.angle_beta   90.00
_cell.angle_gamma   90.00
#
_symmetry.space_group_name_H-M   'P 1'
#
loop_
_entity.id
_entity.type
_entity.pdbx_description
1 polymer ?
#
loop_
_entity_poly.entity_id
_entity_poly.type
_entity_poly.pdbx_seq_one_letter_code
_entity_poly.pdbx_strand_id
1 'polypeptide(L)'
;MKSLERAIEFGAPVLLENVGEELDPSLEPILAKNIIDAGGGSLSIKVGDNVLDYNPQFMFYITTKLSNPHYTPEVSTKTTIVNFIVVLDGLTNQLLGVIVRSEDSRLE
;
A
#
# COMPACT_ATOMS: atom_id res chain seq x y z
N MET A 1 10.78 -9.94 -6.69
CA MET A 1 10.39 -10.65 -5.45
C MET A 1 11.45 -10.60 -4.35
N LYS A 2 12.73 -10.90 -4.59
CA LYS A 2 13.77 -10.92 -3.51
C LYS A 2 13.80 -9.70 -2.58
N SER A 3 13.55 -8.49 -3.10
CA SER A 3 13.44 -7.27 -2.28
C SER A 3 12.23 -7.28 -1.35
N LEU A 4 11.09 -7.79 -1.83
CA LEU A 4 9.85 -7.94 -1.07
C LEU A 4 9.99 -9.03 0.01
N GLU A 5 10.56 -10.18 -0.35
CA GLU A 5 10.84 -11.27 0.59
C GLU A 5 11.71 -10.78 1.76
N ARG A 6 12.80 -10.07 1.43
CA ARG A 6 13.65 -9.44 2.43
C ARG A 6 12.88 -8.41 3.27
N ALA A 7 12.07 -7.57 2.66
CA ALA A 7 11.31 -6.58 3.40
C ALA A 7 10.32 -7.21 4.40
N ILE A 8 9.72 -8.35 4.05
CA ILE A 8 8.86 -9.13 4.95
C ILE A 8 9.63 -9.61 6.18
N GLU A 9 10.83 -10.15 6.01
CA GLU A 9 11.66 -10.64 7.12
C GLU A 9 12.17 -9.50 8.02
N PHE A 10 12.59 -8.38 7.40
CA PHE A 10 13.14 -7.24 8.13
C PHE A 10 12.07 -6.25 8.64
N GLY A 11 10.79 -6.45 8.30
CA GLY A 11 9.71 -5.54 8.68
C GLY A 11 9.77 -4.16 7.99
N ALA A 12 10.41 -4.08 6.83
CA ALA A 12 10.55 -2.82 6.10
C ALA A 12 9.28 -2.53 5.28
N PRO A 13 8.79 -1.28 5.26
CA PRO A 13 7.65 -0.91 4.42
C PRO A 13 8.00 -1.01 2.93
N VAL A 14 7.07 -1.52 2.12
CA VAL A 14 7.20 -1.61 0.67
C VAL A 14 6.04 -0.91 -0.01
N LEU A 15 6.37 -0.09 -1.01
CA LEU A 15 5.42 0.55 -1.91
C LEU A 15 5.55 -0.08 -3.30
N LEU A 16 4.47 -0.66 -3.81
CA LEU A 16 4.36 -1.11 -5.19
C LEU A 16 3.63 -0.04 -6.00
N GLU A 17 4.36 0.62 -6.91
CA GLU A 17 3.84 1.73 -7.69
C GLU A 17 3.37 1.33 -9.09
N ASN A 18 2.46 2.15 -9.63
CA ASN A 18 1.96 2.04 -11.02
C ASN A 18 1.29 0.69 -11.32
N VAL A 19 0.55 0.15 -10.35
CA VAL A 19 -0.23 -1.07 -10.56
C VAL A 19 -1.39 -0.80 -11.51
N GLY A 20 -1.60 -1.71 -12.45
CA GLY A 20 -2.73 -1.70 -13.39
C GLY A 20 -4.02 -2.20 -12.73
N GLU A 21 -4.96 -2.69 -13.52
CA GLU A 21 -6.20 -3.30 -12.98
C GLU A 21 -5.99 -4.74 -12.49
N GLU A 22 -4.95 -5.41 -12.99
CA GLU A 22 -4.56 -6.76 -12.60
C GLU A 22 -3.37 -6.74 -11.65
N LEU A 23 -3.47 -7.53 -10.57
CA LEU A 23 -2.41 -7.78 -9.61
C LEU A 23 -1.75 -9.13 -9.91
N ASP A 24 -0.43 -9.19 -9.72
CA ASP A 24 0.32 -10.44 -9.86
C ASP A 24 -0.17 -11.46 -8.81
N PRO A 25 -0.61 -12.67 -9.21
CA PRO A 25 -1.07 -13.71 -8.30
C PRO A 25 -0.06 -14.13 -7.23
N SER A 26 1.24 -13.89 -7.44
CA SER A 26 2.26 -14.13 -6.42
C SER A 26 2.15 -13.23 -5.19
N LEU A 27 1.42 -12.11 -5.28
CA LEU A 27 1.14 -11.21 -4.15
C LEU A 27 -0.01 -11.73 -3.27
N GLU A 28 -0.79 -12.68 -3.77
CA GLU A 28 -1.95 -13.25 -3.08
C GLU A 28 -1.69 -13.63 -1.61
N PRO A 29 -0.65 -14.40 -1.25
CA PRO A 29 -0.40 -14.74 0.15
C PRO A 29 -0.18 -13.52 1.06
N ILE A 30 0.37 -12.44 0.50
CA ILE A 30 0.65 -11.19 1.21
C ILE A 30 -0.64 -10.39 1.39
N LEU A 31 -1.45 -10.26 0.33
CA LEU A 31 -2.72 -9.55 0.37
C LEU A 31 -3.73 -10.24 1.29
N ALA A 32 -3.80 -11.58 1.22
CA ALA A 32 -4.65 -12.38 2.08
C ALA A 32 -4.15 -12.49 3.53
N LYS A 33 -2.93 -12.01 3.83
CA LYS A 33 -2.26 -12.17 5.13
C LYS A 33 -2.28 -13.63 5.59
N ASN A 34 -1.89 -14.55 4.72
CA ASN A 34 -1.80 -16.00 5.00
C ASN A 34 -0.60 -16.32 5.92
N ILE A 35 -0.63 -15.77 7.13
CA ILE A 35 0.41 -15.89 8.14
C ILE A 35 0.15 -17.16 8.96
N ILE A 36 1.19 -17.96 9.12
CA ILE A 36 1.18 -19.23 9.83
C ILE A 36 2.00 -19.08 11.10
N ASP A 37 1.43 -19.44 12.24
CA ASP A 37 2.18 -19.57 13.50
C ASP A 37 3.06 -20.82 13.41
N ALA A 38 4.38 -20.61 13.36
CA ALA A 38 5.38 -21.67 13.29
C ALA A 38 5.77 -22.21 14.68
N GLY A 39 5.12 -21.71 15.74
CA GLY A 39 5.40 -22.05 17.13
C GLY A 39 6.42 -21.12 17.78
N GLY A 40 6.39 -21.06 19.12
CA GLY A 40 7.33 -20.25 19.90
C GLY A 40 7.21 -18.73 19.69
N GLY A 41 6.07 -18.25 19.18
CA GLY A 41 5.85 -16.85 18.85
C GLY A 41 6.44 -16.40 17.51
N SER A 42 6.92 -17.34 16.70
CA SER A 42 7.44 -17.04 15.35
C SER A 42 6.32 -17.12 14.33
N LEU A 43 6.14 -16.05 13.56
CA LEU A 43 5.20 -16.00 12.45
C LEU A 43 5.93 -16.32 11.16
N SER A 44 5.27 -17.01 10.24
CA SER A 44 5.82 -17.35 8.93
C SER A 44 4.80 -17.07 7.83
N ILE A 45 5.27 -16.86 6.62
CA ILE A 45 4.42 -16.68 5.44
C ILE A 45 5.03 -17.42 4.25
N LYS A 46 4.19 -18.08 3.45
CA LYS A 46 4.62 -18.75 2.23
C LYS A 46 4.41 -17.83 1.03
N VAL A 47 5.48 -17.45 0.36
CA VAL A 47 5.44 -16.63 -0.87
C VAL A 47 6.13 -17.42 -1.99
N GLY A 48 5.33 -17.85 -2.98
CA GLY A 48 5.78 -18.79 -4.00
C GLY A 48 6.21 -20.13 -3.36
N ASP A 49 7.45 -20.54 -3.61
CA ASP A 49 8.05 -21.75 -3.03
C ASP A 49 8.81 -21.49 -1.73
N ASN A 50 8.99 -20.22 -1.34
CA ASN A 50 9.75 -19.83 -0.17
C ASN A 50 8.86 -19.69 1.07
N VAL A 51 9.35 -20.17 2.20
CA VAL A 51 8.77 -19.90 3.53
C VAL A 51 9.67 -18.87 4.19
N LEU A 52 9.08 -17.74 4.57
CA LEU A 52 9.78 -16.58 5.13
C LEU A 52 9.32 -16.35 6.56
N ASP A 53 10.22 -15.89 7.41
CA ASP A 53 9.86 -15.38 8.73
C ASP A 53 9.09 -14.06 8.56
N TYR A 54 7.86 -14.01 9.08
CA TYR A 54 6.99 -12.85 8.94
C TYR A 54 7.21 -11.87 10.09
N ASN A 55 7.61 -10.65 9.75
CA ASN A 55 7.76 -9.58 10.71
C ASN A 55 6.44 -8.77 10.85
N PRO A 56 5.86 -8.65 12.06
CA PRO A 56 4.61 -7.89 12.28
C PRO A 56 4.67 -6.41 11.87
N GLN A 57 5.87 -5.81 11.82
CA GLN A 57 6.09 -4.42 11.44
C GLN A 57 6.06 -4.20 9.92
N PHE A 58 6.03 -5.28 9.13
CA PHE A 58 5.94 -5.19 7.68
C PHE A 58 4.66 -4.47 7.22
N MET A 59 4.81 -3.51 6.32
CA MET A 59 3.70 -2.77 5.71
C MET A 59 3.82 -2.83 4.19
N PHE A 60 2.72 -3.15 3.53
CA PHE A 60 2.65 -3.24 2.07
C PHE A 60 1.61 -2.26 1.53
N TYR A 61 2.07 -1.35 0.68
CA TYR A 61 1.26 -0.32 0.04
C TYR A 61 1.26 -0.51 -1.47
N ILE A 62 0.13 -0.22 -2.11
CA ILE A 62 -0.04 -0.31 -3.55
C ILE A 62 -0.58 1.04 -4.03
N THR A 63 -0.01 1.56 -5.12
CA THR A 63 -0.50 2.77 -5.77
C THR A 63 -0.74 2.55 -7.26
N THR A 64 -1.75 3.24 -7.78
CA THR A 64 -2.08 3.28 -9.20
C THR A 64 -2.25 4.73 -9.64
N LYS A 65 -1.97 5.00 -10.92
CA LYS A 65 -2.21 6.29 -11.55
C LYS A 65 -3.50 6.30 -12.38
N LEU A 66 -4.20 5.17 -12.43
CA LEU A 66 -5.47 5.08 -13.13
C LEU A 66 -6.51 5.92 -12.39
N SER A 67 -7.25 6.77 -13.11
CA SER A 67 -8.24 7.67 -12.51
C SER A 67 -9.48 6.93 -12.00
N ASN A 68 -9.83 5.81 -12.64
CA ASN A 68 -10.98 4.98 -12.26
C ASN A 68 -10.71 3.49 -12.55
N PRO A 69 -9.77 2.85 -11.83
CA PRO A 69 -9.41 1.45 -12.04
C PRO A 69 -10.58 0.54 -11.64
N HIS A 70 -10.89 -0.45 -12.46
CA HIS A 70 -11.91 -1.44 -12.13
C HIS A 70 -11.31 -2.69 -11.50
N TYR A 71 -11.04 -2.63 -10.19
CA TYR A 71 -10.54 -3.80 -9.46
C TYR A 71 -11.65 -4.82 -9.22
N THR A 72 -11.28 -6.11 -9.27
CA THR A 72 -12.23 -7.18 -8.98
C THR A 72 -12.67 -7.14 -7.51
N PRO A 73 -13.86 -7.69 -7.18
CA PRO A 73 -14.30 -7.82 -5.79
C PRO A 73 -13.31 -8.57 -4.91
N GLU A 74 -12.57 -9.52 -5.49
CA GLU A 74 -11.51 -10.27 -4.82
C GLU A 74 -10.41 -9.36 -4.26
N VAL A 75 -9.90 -8.44 -5.08
CA VAL A 75 -8.90 -7.45 -4.66
C VAL A 75 -9.48 -6.51 -3.61
N SER A 76 -10.72 -6.08 -3.81
CA SER A 76 -11.41 -5.15 -2.91
C SER A 76 -11.75 -5.75 -1.53
N THR A 77 -11.81 -7.08 -1.44
CA THR A 77 -12.05 -7.79 -0.17
C THR A 77 -10.75 -7.98 0.61
N LYS A 78 -9.62 -8.15 -0.08
CA LYS A 78 -8.30 -8.42 0.54
C LYS A 78 -7.53 -7.14 0.87
N THR A 79 -7.87 -6.03 0.23
CA THR A 79 -7.16 -4.75 0.38
C THR A 79 -8.12 -3.63 0.73
N THR A 80 -7.62 -2.65 1.49
CA THR A 80 -8.36 -1.42 1.75
C THR A 80 -8.04 -0.42 0.64
N ILE A 81 -9.03 -0.10 -0.19
CA ILE A 81 -8.90 0.90 -1.26
C ILE A 81 -9.08 2.30 -0.66
N VAL A 82 -8.10 3.17 -0.88
CA VAL A 82 -8.14 4.58 -0.47
C VAL A 82 -8.20 5.45 -1.72
N ASN A 83 -9.21 6.31 -1.81
CA ASN A 83 -9.38 7.22 -2.93
C ASN A 83 -8.60 8.52 -2.69
N PHE A 84 -7.65 8.82 -3.59
CA PHE A 84 -6.83 10.04 -3.58
C PHE A 84 -7.25 11.06 -4.66
N ILE A 85 -8.44 10.93 -5.25
CA ILE A 85 -8.95 11.91 -6.20
C ILE A 85 -9.03 13.29 -5.53
N VAL A 86 -8.39 14.26 -6.18
CA VAL A 86 -8.47 15.65 -5.78
C VAL A 86 -9.80 16.23 -6.24
N VAL A 87 -10.62 16.67 -5.29
CA VAL A 87 -11.88 17.38 -5.56
C VAL A 87 -11.57 18.88 -5.75
N LEU A 88 -12.28 19.55 -6.66
CA LEU A 88 -12.06 20.95 -7.01
C LEU A 88 -12.04 21.88 -5.78
N ASP A 89 -12.99 21.72 -4.86
CA ASP A 89 -13.03 22.52 -3.63
C ASP A 89 -11.81 22.29 -2.74
N GLY A 90 -11.37 21.03 -2.63
CA GLY A 90 -10.17 20.66 -1.89
C GLY A 90 -8.92 21.28 -2.50
N LEU A 91 -8.80 21.24 -3.83
CA LEU A 91 -7.70 21.89 -4.55
C LEU A 91 -7.73 23.41 -4.39
N THR A 92 -8.91 24.02 -4.49
CA THR A 92 -9.08 25.47 -4.36
C THR A 92 -8.63 25.95 -2.98
N ASN A 93 -9.01 25.24 -1.92
CA ASN A 93 -8.56 25.55 -0.56
C ASN A 93 -7.04 25.36 -0.39
N GLN A 94 -6.47 24.30 -0.98
CA GLN A 94 -5.01 24.09 -0.95
C GLN A 94 -4.25 25.22 -1.65
N LEU A 95 -4.73 25.64 -2.84
CA LEU A 95 -4.13 26.74 -3.60
C LEU A 95 -4.32 28.08 -2.89
N LEU A 96 -5.48 28.33 -2.27
CA LEU A 96 -5.71 29.53 -1.49
C LEU A 96 -4.69 29.66 -0.36
N GLY A 97 -4.41 28.58 0.38
CA GLY A 97 -3.36 28.59 1.40
C GLY A 97 -1.97 28.90 0.84
N VAL A 98 -1.64 28.43 -0.37
CA VAL A 98 -0.37 28.76 -1.04
C VAL A 98 -0.31 30.23 -1.41
N ILE A 99 -1.39 30.80 -1.94
CA ILE A 99 -1.46 32.22 -2.33
C ILE A 99 -1.37 33.12 -1.10
N VAL A 100 -2.14 32.83 -0.04
CA VAL A 100 -2.11 33.60 1.21
C VAL A 100 -0.70 33.64 1.81
N ARG A 101 -0.01 32.49 1.87
CA ARG A 101 1.40 32.43 2.32
C ARG A 101 2.35 33.25 1.44
N SER A 102 2.10 33.26 0.13
CA SER A 102 2.92 34.03 -0.81
C SER A 102 2.67 35.53 -0.73
N GLU A 103 1.45 35.97 -0.40
CA GLU A 103 1.10 37.39 -0.32
C GLU A 103 1.38 38.00 1.05
N ASP A 104 1.09 37.31 2.15
CA ASP A 104 1.46 37.75 3.50
C ASP A 104 1.63 36.55 4.45
N SER A 105 2.88 36.22 4.75
CA SER A 105 3.27 35.09 5.60
C SER A 105 2.84 35.20 7.07
N ARG A 106 2.15 36.29 7.47
CA ARG A 106 1.65 36.52 8.84
C ARG A 106 0.17 36.18 9.02
N LEU A 107 -0.53 35.79 7.96
CA LEU A 107 -1.98 35.51 7.96
C LEU A 107 -2.34 34.04 8.27
N GLU A 108 -1.37 33.22 8.65
CA GLU A 108 -1.59 31.85 9.15
C GLU A 108 -1.66 31.79 10.69
#